data_AF-A0A6N8ELE8-F1
#
_entry.id   AF-A0A6N8ELE8-F1
#
_cell.length_a   1.000
_cell.length_b   1.000
_cell.length_c   1.000
_cell.angle_alpha   90.00
_cell.angle_beta   90.00
_cell.angle_gamma   90.00
#
_symmetry.space_group_name_H-M   'P 1'
#
loop_
_entity.id
_entity.type
_entity.pdbx_description
1 polymer ?
#
loop_
_entity_poly.entity_id
_entity_poly.type
_entity_poly.pdbx_seq_one_letter_code
_entity_poly.pdbx_strand_id
1 'polypeptide(L)'
;MGGVLQIASDQSLGAAGTALNIDGGTLRLGGDVTTNRTVILGAFNNYAGLDLNGHTGTLKGSIVGPGQKLEVWGNRDNPSVLNINGNNTYTGDTYFKGSFNDASFPTKTTINANSDTPFGASSSDAHGGTVFVGNATLNVNNHATLGYHSIINDGGTINLNSADTNGHADINNRGGYGINAVLNVNNASSVGASTITNNNGGIINLNDSSRADAATIKNNGGAINAVGGSGVGSLSGNGGGTISLKGTFTVGALNQDDTLDSVIQNDSSKNAGSLVKVGTGTQTLTGNNSYTGSTNVNEGTLALAGQGSIAQSASIDIEQQGSFDISKAASDETVNTISGSGSVILGKNTLNIVNANYIKPYFGSISGSGGVNLFRGGVFFSGQNTYTGLTDVKGGDFHLDGSIAGDLLNETTTKIGDQPQGKVSVGGDIKNLGALTIRNATIHNISSDAGASTFLGNVVAEGDISSKSDFVFGDTNKDKDNDVTAFSYNTGKGNRTTLNGNLILTQAHGAINGWVLGVLG
;
A
#
# COMPACT_ATOMS: atom_id res chain seq x y z
N MET A 1 -36.43 -17.79 -36.21
CA MET A 1 -35.36 -18.73 -36.59
C MET A 1 -34.13 -17.92 -36.96
N GLY A 2 -33.05 -18.01 -36.18
CA GLY A 2 -31.78 -17.36 -36.54
C GLY A 2 -31.04 -18.23 -37.54
N GLY A 3 -30.92 -17.77 -38.79
CA GLY A 3 -30.08 -18.39 -39.81
C GLY A 3 -28.65 -17.87 -39.77
N VAL A 4 -27.74 -18.55 -40.47
CA VAL A 4 -26.39 -18.04 -40.73
C VAL A 4 -26.31 -17.54 -42.17
N LEU A 5 -25.98 -16.27 -42.36
CA LEU A 5 -25.61 -15.71 -43.65
C LEU A 5 -24.08 -15.65 -43.74
N GLN A 6 -23.48 -16.39 -44.66
CA GLN A 6 -22.04 -16.33 -44.88
C GLN A 6 -21.69 -15.40 -46.06
N ILE A 7 -20.76 -14.47 -45.83
CA ILE A 7 -20.27 -13.53 -46.85
C ILE A 7 -18.75 -13.61 -47.00
N ALA A 8 -18.24 -13.47 -48.23
CA ALA A 8 -16.81 -13.38 -48.47
C ALA A 8 -16.30 -11.93 -48.63
N SER A 9 -17.21 -10.97 -48.86
CA SER A 9 -16.89 -9.55 -49.01
C SER A 9 -18.11 -8.66 -48.74
N ASP A 10 -17.90 -7.35 -48.56
CA ASP A 10 -19.01 -6.38 -48.36
C ASP A 10 -19.96 -6.31 -49.56
N GLN A 11 -19.47 -6.54 -50.78
CA GLN A 11 -20.31 -6.50 -51.99
C GLN A 11 -21.40 -7.59 -51.97
N SER A 12 -21.20 -8.69 -51.22
CA SER A 12 -22.22 -9.73 -51.02
C SER A 12 -23.45 -9.25 -50.26
N LEU A 13 -23.37 -8.11 -49.57
CA LEU A 13 -24.46 -7.51 -48.79
C LEU A 13 -25.32 -6.53 -49.61
N GLY A 14 -25.12 -6.43 -50.92
CA GLY A 14 -25.85 -5.53 -51.81
C GLY A 14 -25.12 -4.22 -52.08
N ALA A 15 -25.85 -3.16 -52.46
CA ALA A 15 -25.27 -1.88 -52.84
C ALA A 15 -24.39 -1.27 -51.72
N ALA A 16 -23.23 -0.72 -52.08
CA ALA A 16 -22.36 -0.07 -51.12
C ALA A 16 -23.05 1.16 -50.50
N GLY A 17 -22.77 1.42 -49.22
CA GLY A 17 -23.32 2.59 -48.50
C GLY A 17 -24.74 2.40 -47.95
N THR A 18 -25.44 1.30 -48.26
CA THR A 18 -26.71 0.96 -47.59
C THR A 18 -26.44 0.36 -46.21
N ALA A 19 -27.31 0.66 -45.23
CA ALA A 19 -27.21 0.08 -43.90
C ALA A 19 -27.33 -1.46 -43.92
N LEU A 20 -26.63 -2.13 -43.00
CA LEU A 20 -26.77 -3.56 -42.74
C LEU A 20 -27.64 -3.74 -41.50
N ASN A 21 -28.87 -4.23 -41.66
CA ASN A 21 -29.74 -4.56 -40.52
C ASN A 21 -29.50 -6.00 -40.07
N ILE A 22 -29.11 -6.19 -38.81
CA ILE A 22 -28.98 -7.49 -38.15
C ILE A 22 -30.03 -7.56 -37.05
N ASP A 23 -31.17 -8.15 -37.39
CA ASP A 23 -32.37 -8.25 -36.53
C ASP A 23 -32.62 -9.72 -36.14
N GLY A 24 -31.56 -10.38 -35.66
CA GLY A 24 -31.52 -11.83 -35.45
C GLY A 24 -30.53 -12.58 -36.34
N GLY A 25 -30.13 -13.77 -35.90
CA GLY A 25 -29.25 -14.67 -36.68
C GLY A 25 -27.76 -14.30 -36.60
N THR A 26 -26.98 -14.90 -37.49
CA THR A 26 -25.51 -14.78 -37.50
C THR A 26 -25.02 -14.34 -38.88
N LEU A 27 -24.21 -13.29 -38.92
CA LEU A 27 -23.36 -12.99 -40.07
C LEU A 27 -22.03 -13.72 -39.90
N ARG A 28 -21.69 -14.62 -40.83
CA ARG A 28 -20.42 -15.35 -40.84
C ARG A 28 -19.50 -14.82 -41.92
N LEU A 29 -18.23 -14.64 -41.60
CA LEU A 29 -17.19 -14.30 -42.57
C LEU A 29 -16.67 -15.58 -43.26
N GLY A 30 -16.56 -15.53 -44.59
CA GLY A 30 -15.86 -16.50 -45.43
C GLY A 30 -14.63 -15.90 -46.13
N GLY A 31 -14.27 -14.68 -45.76
CA GLY A 31 -13.12 -13.91 -46.23
C GLY A 31 -12.94 -12.67 -45.35
N ASP A 32 -11.82 -11.96 -45.50
CA ASP A 32 -11.64 -10.68 -44.80
C ASP A 32 -12.61 -9.64 -45.34
N VAL A 33 -13.34 -8.97 -44.45
CA VAL A 33 -14.40 -8.01 -44.82
C VAL A 33 -14.13 -6.66 -44.19
N THR A 34 -14.09 -5.61 -45.02
CA THR A 34 -14.15 -4.22 -44.55
C THR A 34 -15.44 -3.58 -45.02
N THR A 35 -16.20 -2.99 -44.10
CA THR A 35 -17.46 -2.31 -44.41
C THR A 35 -17.49 -0.89 -43.85
N ASN A 36 -17.99 0.05 -44.66
CA ASN A 36 -18.31 1.42 -44.25
C ASN A 36 -19.80 1.57 -43.88
N ARG A 37 -20.57 0.48 -43.96
CA ARG A 37 -22.01 0.52 -43.71
C ARG A 37 -22.29 0.78 -42.24
N THR A 38 -23.32 1.55 -41.96
CA THR A 38 -23.94 1.55 -40.63
C THR A 38 -24.54 0.16 -40.39
N VAL A 39 -24.15 -0.46 -39.28
CA VAL A 39 -24.76 -1.71 -38.80
C VAL A 39 -25.88 -1.34 -37.84
N ILE A 40 -27.09 -1.81 -38.11
CA ILE A 40 -28.26 -1.57 -37.27
C ILE A 40 -28.58 -2.88 -36.54
N LEU A 41 -28.54 -2.85 -35.21
CA LEU A 41 -28.96 -3.95 -34.36
C LEU A 41 -30.46 -3.82 -34.11
N GLY A 42 -31.23 -4.77 -34.63
CA GLY A 42 -32.69 -4.77 -34.49
C GLY A 42 -33.18 -5.34 -33.14
N ALA A 43 -34.46 -5.17 -32.85
CA ALA A 43 -35.09 -5.55 -31.58
C ALA A 43 -35.61 -7.00 -31.53
N PHE A 44 -35.58 -7.73 -32.66
CA PHE A 44 -36.15 -9.06 -32.81
C PHE A 44 -35.15 -10.15 -32.37
N ASN A 45 -35.62 -11.13 -31.58
CA ASN A 45 -34.84 -12.27 -31.03
C ASN A 45 -33.62 -11.91 -30.15
N ASN A 46 -33.45 -10.65 -29.76
CA ASN A 46 -32.48 -10.20 -28.75
C ASN A 46 -31.01 -10.57 -29.02
N TYR A 47 -30.63 -10.79 -30.29
CA TYR A 47 -29.31 -11.33 -30.64
C TYR A 47 -28.88 -10.94 -32.07
N ALA A 48 -27.71 -10.32 -32.19
CA ALA A 48 -27.00 -10.14 -33.44
C ALA A 48 -25.64 -10.85 -33.36
N GLY A 49 -25.49 -11.93 -34.12
CA GLY A 49 -24.25 -12.72 -34.13
C GLY A 49 -23.28 -12.30 -35.24
N LEU A 50 -22.00 -12.18 -34.90
CA LEU A 50 -20.89 -12.01 -35.83
C LEU A 50 -19.87 -13.13 -35.64
N ASP A 51 -19.87 -14.08 -36.57
CA ASP A 51 -18.93 -15.19 -36.63
C ASP A 51 -17.76 -14.82 -37.54
N LEU A 52 -16.61 -14.51 -36.95
CA LEU A 52 -15.42 -14.11 -37.68
C LEU A 52 -14.76 -15.28 -38.41
N ASN A 53 -15.01 -16.52 -37.97
CA ASN A 53 -14.61 -17.76 -38.65
C ASN A 53 -13.16 -17.80 -39.19
N GLY A 54 -12.18 -17.23 -38.47
CA GLY A 54 -10.77 -17.25 -38.88
C GLY A 54 -10.37 -16.10 -39.81
N HIS A 55 -11.19 -15.05 -39.91
CA HIS A 55 -10.98 -13.89 -40.77
C HIS A 55 -10.94 -12.58 -39.98
N THR A 56 -10.54 -11.52 -40.68
CA THR A 56 -10.57 -10.14 -40.19
C THR A 56 -11.83 -9.42 -40.66
N GLY A 57 -12.68 -9.01 -39.73
CA GLY A 57 -13.76 -8.05 -39.95
C GLY A 57 -13.32 -6.65 -39.55
N THR A 58 -13.55 -5.65 -40.40
CA THR A 58 -13.30 -4.24 -40.10
C THR A 58 -14.59 -3.44 -40.30
N LEU A 59 -15.16 -2.97 -39.18
CA LEU A 59 -16.36 -2.14 -39.14
C LEU A 59 -15.92 -0.67 -39.03
N LYS A 60 -15.99 0.07 -40.15
CA LYS A 60 -15.69 1.51 -40.19
C LYS A 60 -16.93 2.37 -39.95
N GLY A 61 -18.11 1.88 -40.34
CA GLY A 61 -19.38 2.53 -40.03
C GLY A 61 -19.79 2.33 -38.57
N SER A 62 -20.74 3.15 -38.11
CA SER A 62 -21.29 3.04 -36.76
C SER A 62 -22.18 1.80 -36.60
N ILE A 63 -22.20 1.27 -35.39
CA ILE A 63 -23.18 0.29 -34.92
C ILE A 63 -24.22 1.05 -34.09
N VAL A 64 -25.49 0.91 -34.45
CA VAL A 64 -26.60 1.66 -33.85
C VAL A 64 -27.80 0.75 -33.62
N GLY A 65 -28.81 1.25 -32.90
CA GLY A 65 -30.10 0.58 -32.75
C GLY A 65 -30.32 -0.04 -31.37
N PRO A 66 -31.56 -0.47 -31.08
CA PRO A 66 -31.99 -0.89 -29.75
C PRO A 66 -31.66 -2.35 -29.42
N GLY A 67 -31.03 -3.10 -30.33
CA GLY A 67 -30.81 -4.53 -30.14
C GLY A 67 -30.15 -4.87 -28.81
N GLN A 68 -30.63 -5.95 -28.17
CA GLN A 68 -30.26 -6.27 -26.78
C GLN A 68 -28.85 -6.85 -26.63
N LYS A 69 -28.30 -7.48 -27.68
CA LYS A 69 -27.01 -8.16 -27.58
C LYS A 69 -26.30 -8.28 -28.94
N LEU A 70 -25.07 -7.79 -29.02
CA LEU A 70 -24.09 -8.10 -30.07
C LEU A 70 -23.16 -9.20 -29.57
N GLU A 71 -23.10 -10.33 -30.26
CA GLU A 71 -22.22 -11.44 -29.91
C GLU A 71 -21.21 -11.67 -31.03
N VAL A 72 -19.92 -11.69 -30.67
CA VAL A 72 -18.81 -11.87 -31.61
C VAL A 72 -17.99 -13.07 -31.16
N TRP A 73 -17.68 -13.96 -32.09
CA TRP A 73 -16.79 -15.09 -31.83
C TRP A 73 -15.95 -15.43 -33.05
N GLY A 74 -14.84 -16.10 -32.81
CA GLY A 74 -13.92 -16.57 -33.85
C GLY A 74 -13.91 -18.09 -34.00
N ASN A 75 -12.96 -18.54 -34.82
CA ASN A 75 -12.66 -19.96 -35.03
C ASN A 75 -11.63 -20.45 -33.99
N ARG A 76 -11.67 -21.75 -33.68
CA ARG A 76 -10.68 -22.45 -32.85
C ARG A 76 -9.29 -22.44 -33.47
N ASP A 77 -9.23 -22.73 -34.75
CA ASP A 77 -7.98 -23.12 -35.39
C ASP A 77 -7.24 -21.89 -35.94
N ASN A 78 -7.98 -20.85 -36.33
CA ASN A 78 -7.45 -19.69 -37.04
C ASN A 78 -7.69 -18.38 -36.27
N PRO A 79 -6.70 -17.46 -36.24
CA PRO A 79 -6.88 -16.12 -35.71
C PRO A 79 -8.07 -15.41 -36.34
N SER A 80 -8.88 -14.79 -35.51
CA SER A 80 -10.08 -14.06 -35.89
C SER A 80 -9.97 -12.66 -35.32
N VAL A 81 -10.10 -11.64 -36.15
CA VAL A 81 -9.90 -10.25 -35.72
C VAL A 81 -11.14 -9.42 -36.04
N LEU A 82 -11.63 -8.65 -35.08
CA LEU A 82 -12.63 -7.62 -35.32
C LEU A 82 -12.03 -6.24 -35.02
N ASN A 83 -11.99 -5.37 -36.01
CA ASN A 83 -11.65 -3.96 -35.83
C ASN A 83 -12.95 -3.14 -35.77
N ILE A 84 -13.18 -2.46 -34.66
CA ILE A 84 -14.29 -1.54 -34.45
C ILE A 84 -13.74 -0.12 -34.50
N ASN A 85 -13.98 0.55 -35.64
CA ASN A 85 -13.42 1.86 -35.97
C ASN A 85 -14.50 2.95 -36.12
N GLY A 86 -15.76 2.62 -35.91
CA GLY A 86 -16.86 3.57 -35.82
C GLY A 86 -17.20 3.93 -34.38
N ASN A 87 -17.67 5.16 -34.15
CA ASN A 87 -18.35 5.54 -32.91
C ASN A 87 -19.75 4.94 -32.89
N ASN A 88 -20.08 4.21 -31.84
CA ASN A 88 -21.27 3.38 -31.75
C ASN A 88 -22.24 3.92 -30.71
N THR A 89 -23.54 3.76 -30.94
CA THR A 89 -24.61 4.30 -30.07
C THR A 89 -25.70 3.29 -29.75
N TYR A 90 -25.47 2.00 -30.03
CA TYR A 90 -26.36 0.94 -29.56
C TYR A 90 -26.33 0.84 -28.03
N THR A 91 -27.39 0.27 -27.47
CA THR A 91 -27.61 0.24 -26.00
C THR A 91 -27.58 -1.17 -25.41
N GLY A 92 -27.52 -2.20 -26.26
CA GLY A 92 -27.46 -3.59 -25.81
C GLY A 92 -26.08 -4.02 -25.31
N ASP A 93 -26.03 -5.23 -24.79
CA ASP A 93 -24.82 -5.88 -24.32
C ASP A 93 -23.88 -6.24 -25.49
N THR A 94 -22.60 -6.35 -25.18
CA THR A 94 -21.57 -6.80 -26.13
C THR A 94 -20.85 -8.01 -25.56
N TYR A 95 -20.90 -9.13 -26.27
CA TYR A 95 -20.27 -10.38 -25.86
C TYR A 95 -19.15 -10.74 -26.82
N PHE A 96 -17.91 -10.60 -26.36
CA PHE A 96 -16.73 -11.15 -27.01
C PHE A 96 -16.48 -12.53 -26.45
N LYS A 97 -16.85 -13.53 -27.23
CA LYS A 97 -16.59 -14.93 -26.90
C LYS A 97 -15.38 -15.42 -27.68
N GLY A 98 -14.57 -16.20 -27.00
CA GLY A 98 -13.60 -17.06 -27.62
C GLY A 98 -14.18 -18.12 -28.53
N SER A 99 -13.28 -18.96 -29.02
CA SER A 99 -13.63 -20.21 -29.65
C SER A 99 -14.10 -21.22 -28.59
N PHE A 100 -15.41 -21.24 -28.33
CA PHE A 100 -16.10 -22.22 -27.47
C PHE A 100 -15.66 -22.21 -25.99
N ASN A 101 -16.53 -22.73 -25.12
CA ASN A 101 -16.32 -22.79 -23.66
C ASN A 101 -15.29 -23.87 -23.23
N ASP A 102 -14.20 -24.07 -23.98
CA ASP A 102 -13.20 -25.12 -23.73
C ASP A 102 -11.85 -24.53 -23.31
N ALA A 103 -11.49 -24.76 -22.04
CA ALA A 103 -10.24 -24.33 -21.40
C ALA A 103 -8.96 -24.83 -22.12
N SER A 104 -9.09 -25.91 -22.90
CA SER A 104 -7.97 -26.62 -23.50
C SER A 104 -7.39 -25.90 -24.73
N PHE A 105 -8.07 -24.86 -25.22
CA PHE A 105 -7.69 -24.14 -26.43
C PHE A 105 -7.55 -22.65 -26.15
N PRO A 106 -6.32 -22.08 -26.20
CA PRO A 106 -6.15 -20.63 -26.11
C PRO A 106 -6.83 -19.99 -27.32
N THR A 107 -7.69 -19.02 -27.08
CA THR A 107 -8.49 -18.43 -28.14
C THR A 107 -7.70 -17.44 -28.96
N LYS A 108 -7.96 -17.46 -30.26
CA LYS A 108 -7.33 -16.55 -31.22
C LYS A 108 -8.27 -15.43 -31.67
N THR A 109 -9.28 -15.10 -30.87
CA THR A 109 -10.23 -14.02 -31.17
C THR A 109 -9.74 -12.71 -30.55
N THR A 110 -9.47 -11.73 -31.39
CA THR A 110 -8.97 -10.42 -30.99
C THR A 110 -9.94 -9.34 -31.44
N ILE A 111 -10.32 -8.45 -30.55
CA ILE A 111 -11.14 -7.28 -30.83
C ILE A 111 -10.28 -6.05 -30.62
N ASN A 112 -10.20 -5.20 -31.64
CA ASN A 112 -9.52 -3.92 -31.57
C ASN A 112 -10.58 -2.81 -31.57
N ALA A 113 -10.78 -2.21 -30.41
CA ALA A 113 -11.61 -1.02 -30.22
C ALA A 113 -10.73 0.21 -30.41
N ASN A 114 -11.00 0.99 -31.46
CA ASN A 114 -10.12 2.08 -31.90
C ASN A 114 -10.79 3.45 -31.94
N SER A 115 -12.04 3.54 -31.49
CA SER A 115 -12.90 4.73 -31.53
C SER A 115 -13.43 5.06 -30.15
N ASP A 116 -13.82 6.32 -29.92
CA ASP A 116 -14.20 6.82 -28.59
C ASP A 116 -15.29 5.97 -27.92
N THR A 117 -16.32 5.56 -28.67
CA THR A 117 -17.48 4.82 -28.16
C THR A 117 -17.62 3.46 -28.84
N PRO A 118 -16.71 2.50 -28.60
CA PRO A 118 -16.69 1.25 -29.34
C PRO A 118 -17.83 0.32 -28.95
N PHE A 119 -18.39 0.46 -27.74
CA PHE A 119 -19.41 -0.44 -27.18
C PHE A 119 -20.78 0.18 -26.97
N GLY A 120 -21.03 1.36 -27.58
CA GLY A 120 -22.29 2.07 -27.43
C GLY A 120 -22.14 3.41 -26.70
N ALA A 121 -23.28 3.96 -26.29
CA ALA A 121 -23.31 5.22 -25.53
C ALA A 121 -22.47 5.09 -24.24
N SER A 122 -21.71 6.12 -23.89
CA SER A 122 -20.71 6.01 -22.83
C SER A 122 -20.62 7.30 -22.00
N SER A 123 -21.68 7.60 -21.26
CA SER A 123 -21.82 8.80 -20.41
C SER A 123 -22.57 8.47 -19.12
N SER A 124 -22.46 9.31 -18.09
CA SER A 124 -23.14 9.12 -16.79
C SER A 124 -24.66 9.04 -16.86
N ASP A 125 -25.25 9.59 -17.91
CA ASP A 125 -26.72 9.67 -18.09
C ASP A 125 -27.21 8.66 -19.14
N ALA A 126 -26.29 8.09 -19.92
CA ALA A 126 -26.55 7.13 -20.98
C ALA A 126 -25.31 6.25 -21.22
N HIS A 127 -25.36 5.03 -20.71
CA HIS A 127 -24.36 3.99 -20.85
C HIS A 127 -24.91 2.82 -21.68
N GLY A 128 -24.08 2.16 -22.48
CA GLY A 128 -24.39 0.93 -23.18
C GLY A 128 -24.53 -0.26 -22.22
N GLY A 129 -24.79 -1.44 -22.79
CA GLY A 129 -24.95 -2.67 -22.00
C GLY A 129 -23.63 -3.21 -21.43
N THR A 130 -23.70 -4.39 -20.83
CA THR A 130 -22.52 -5.07 -20.31
C THR A 130 -21.58 -5.47 -21.45
N VAL A 131 -20.27 -5.25 -21.28
CA VAL A 131 -19.23 -5.79 -22.17
C VAL A 131 -18.63 -7.02 -21.51
N PHE A 132 -18.91 -8.19 -22.06
CA PHE A 132 -18.37 -9.46 -21.60
C PHE A 132 -17.19 -9.90 -22.48
N VAL A 133 -16.05 -10.17 -21.88
CA VAL A 133 -14.83 -10.68 -22.52
C VAL A 133 -14.52 -12.05 -21.95
N GLY A 134 -14.91 -13.10 -22.67
CA GLY A 134 -14.72 -14.49 -22.23
C GLY A 134 -13.78 -15.25 -23.15
N ASN A 135 -12.62 -15.67 -22.63
CA ASN A 135 -11.56 -16.34 -23.40
C ASN A 135 -11.37 -15.62 -24.75
N ALA A 136 -11.07 -14.33 -24.74
CA ALA A 136 -10.85 -13.51 -25.93
C ALA A 136 -9.92 -12.36 -25.56
N THR A 137 -9.31 -11.73 -26.55
CA THR A 137 -8.48 -10.53 -26.34
C THR A 137 -9.25 -9.30 -26.79
N LEU A 138 -9.44 -8.34 -25.89
CA LEU A 138 -9.93 -7.01 -26.21
C LEU A 138 -8.79 -5.99 -26.06
N ASN A 139 -8.44 -5.34 -27.16
CA ASN A 139 -7.51 -4.20 -27.17
C ASN A 139 -8.32 -2.91 -27.25
N VAL A 140 -8.18 -2.06 -26.24
CA VAL A 140 -8.70 -0.70 -26.21
C VAL A 140 -7.54 0.23 -26.56
N ASN A 141 -7.56 0.78 -27.78
CA ASN A 141 -6.46 1.55 -28.36
C ASN A 141 -6.89 2.99 -28.70
N ASN A 142 -5.92 3.87 -28.95
CA ASN A 142 -6.13 5.28 -29.34
C ASN A 142 -6.93 6.06 -28.29
N HIS A 143 -8.03 6.74 -28.66
CA HIS A 143 -8.93 7.45 -27.74
C HIS A 143 -10.11 6.58 -27.24
N ALA A 144 -10.11 5.27 -27.52
CA ALA A 144 -11.24 4.41 -27.16
C ALA A 144 -11.44 4.34 -25.64
N THR A 145 -12.70 4.37 -25.20
CA THR A 145 -13.06 4.31 -23.78
C THR A 145 -13.92 3.10 -23.41
N LEU A 146 -13.61 2.47 -22.26
CA LEU A 146 -14.55 1.58 -21.56
C LEU A 146 -15.67 2.38 -20.85
N GLY A 147 -15.39 3.66 -20.55
CA GLY A 147 -16.32 4.70 -20.09
C GLY A 147 -17.15 4.31 -18.88
N TYR A 148 -18.47 4.22 -19.03
CA TYR A 148 -19.38 3.90 -17.92
C TYR A 148 -20.01 2.51 -18.04
N HIS A 149 -19.38 1.61 -18.79
CA HIS A 149 -19.91 0.26 -18.98
C HIS A 149 -19.59 -0.63 -17.77
N SER A 150 -20.46 -1.61 -17.54
CA SER A 150 -20.10 -2.79 -16.75
C SER A 150 -19.30 -3.73 -17.64
N ILE A 151 -18.09 -4.06 -17.20
CA ILE A 151 -17.14 -4.91 -17.92
C ILE A 151 -16.96 -6.20 -17.13
N ILE A 152 -17.15 -7.35 -17.78
CA ILE A 152 -16.87 -8.65 -17.19
C ILE A 152 -15.76 -9.30 -17.99
N ASN A 153 -14.56 -9.38 -17.40
CA ASN A 153 -13.45 -10.15 -17.95
C ASN A 153 -13.40 -11.52 -17.28
N ASP A 154 -13.82 -12.56 -18.01
CA ASP A 154 -14.05 -13.91 -17.49
C ASP A 154 -13.13 -14.90 -18.21
N GLY A 155 -11.89 -15.00 -17.74
CA GLY A 155 -10.82 -15.72 -18.44
C GLY A 155 -10.34 -15.04 -19.74
N GLY A 156 -10.76 -13.81 -20.03
CA GLY A 156 -10.30 -13.03 -21.18
C GLY A 156 -9.03 -12.21 -20.88
N THR A 157 -8.51 -11.55 -21.91
CA THR A 157 -7.45 -10.53 -21.79
C THR A 157 -7.99 -9.18 -22.26
N ILE A 158 -7.93 -8.17 -21.40
CA ILE A 158 -8.23 -6.78 -21.75
C ILE A 158 -6.92 -6.00 -21.69
N ASN A 159 -6.55 -5.38 -22.81
CA ASN A 159 -5.40 -4.49 -22.92
C ASN A 159 -5.88 -3.05 -23.06
N LEU A 160 -5.54 -2.22 -22.10
CA LEU A 160 -5.74 -0.78 -22.14
C LEU A 160 -4.44 -0.15 -22.60
N ASN A 161 -4.44 0.32 -23.85
CA ASN A 161 -3.25 0.87 -24.52
C ASN A 161 -3.39 2.37 -24.79
N SER A 162 -4.34 3.02 -24.14
CA SER A 162 -4.79 4.38 -24.37
C SER A 162 -4.55 5.27 -23.14
N ALA A 163 -3.69 6.27 -23.29
CA ALA A 163 -3.54 7.34 -22.31
C ALA A 163 -4.90 8.02 -22.09
N ASP A 164 -5.41 7.96 -20.85
CA ASP A 164 -6.54 8.75 -20.33
C ASP A 164 -8.00 8.30 -20.60
N THR A 165 -8.32 7.02 -20.81
CA THR A 165 -9.64 6.69 -21.40
C THR A 165 -10.48 5.59 -20.76
N ASN A 166 -10.26 5.09 -19.54
CA ASN A 166 -11.24 4.14 -18.98
C ASN A 166 -12.49 4.78 -18.36
N GLY A 167 -12.52 6.08 -18.12
CA GLY A 167 -13.67 6.74 -17.51
C GLY A 167 -13.98 6.19 -16.11
N HIS A 168 -15.23 5.79 -15.88
CA HIS A 168 -15.82 5.31 -14.62
C HIS A 168 -16.30 3.85 -14.74
N ALA A 169 -15.56 3.01 -15.46
CA ALA A 169 -16.02 1.66 -15.76
C ALA A 169 -16.11 0.81 -14.48
N ASP A 170 -17.07 -0.11 -14.43
CA ASP A 170 -17.13 -1.14 -13.39
C ASP A 170 -16.58 -2.45 -13.95
N ILE A 171 -15.34 -2.78 -13.61
CA ILE A 171 -14.60 -3.91 -14.17
C ILE A 171 -14.55 -5.06 -13.17
N ASN A 172 -15.21 -6.17 -13.52
CA ASN A 172 -15.09 -7.43 -12.82
C ASN A 172 -14.09 -8.34 -13.54
N ASN A 173 -12.89 -8.48 -12.98
CA ASN A 173 -11.81 -9.29 -13.53
C ASN A 173 -11.70 -10.61 -12.75
N ARG A 174 -12.01 -11.74 -13.38
CA ARG A 174 -12.08 -13.03 -12.69
C ARG A 174 -11.63 -14.19 -13.59
N GLY A 175 -11.03 -15.21 -12.97
CA GLY A 175 -10.76 -16.46 -13.69
C GLY A 175 -12.05 -17.06 -14.24
N GLY A 176 -11.99 -17.49 -15.48
CA GLY A 176 -13.11 -18.07 -16.22
C GLY A 176 -12.58 -19.12 -17.18
N TYR A 177 -13.40 -20.11 -17.55
CA TYR A 177 -12.99 -21.16 -18.49
C TYR A 177 -11.68 -21.88 -18.11
N GLY A 178 -11.40 -22.04 -16.81
CA GLY A 178 -10.17 -22.70 -16.33
C GLY A 178 -8.87 -21.92 -16.58
N ILE A 179 -8.96 -20.67 -17.05
CA ILE A 179 -7.82 -19.78 -17.30
C ILE A 179 -7.97 -18.48 -16.50
N ASN A 180 -6.86 -17.76 -16.35
CA ASN A 180 -6.85 -16.48 -15.68
C ASN A 180 -7.44 -15.38 -16.57
N ALA A 181 -8.19 -14.45 -15.99
CA ALA A 181 -8.48 -13.19 -16.65
C ALA A 181 -7.32 -12.22 -16.45
N VAL A 182 -6.95 -11.50 -17.49
CA VAL A 182 -5.85 -10.53 -17.46
C VAL A 182 -6.37 -9.15 -17.85
N LEU A 183 -6.16 -8.16 -16.98
CA LEU A 183 -6.35 -6.75 -17.28
C LEU A 183 -4.97 -6.08 -17.31
N ASN A 184 -4.52 -5.65 -18.49
CA ASN A 184 -3.27 -4.95 -18.68
C ASN A 184 -3.53 -3.45 -18.85
N VAL A 185 -2.85 -2.63 -18.05
CA VAL A 185 -2.81 -1.17 -18.18
C VAL A 185 -1.41 -0.80 -18.68
N ASN A 186 -1.30 -0.42 -19.96
CA ASN A 186 -0.01 -0.29 -20.66
C ASN A 186 0.25 1.15 -21.08
N ASN A 187 1.47 1.48 -21.54
CA ASN A 187 1.78 2.72 -22.26
C ASN A 187 1.39 4.01 -21.49
N ALA A 188 1.59 4.03 -20.18
CA ALA A 188 1.18 5.13 -19.30
C ALA A 188 -0.34 5.42 -19.31
N SER A 189 -1.17 4.44 -19.67
CA SER A 189 -2.62 4.54 -19.62
C SER A 189 -3.14 4.77 -18.20
N SER A 190 -4.28 5.45 -18.11
CA SER A 190 -5.01 5.62 -16.85
C SER A 190 -6.27 4.77 -16.86
N VAL A 191 -6.52 4.04 -15.77
CA VAL A 191 -7.82 3.38 -15.55
C VAL A 191 -8.93 4.36 -15.14
N GLY A 192 -8.63 5.66 -15.01
CA GLY A 192 -9.60 6.67 -14.62
C GLY A 192 -10.21 6.44 -13.23
N ALA A 193 -11.43 6.94 -13.02
CA ALA A 193 -12.20 6.74 -11.80
C ALA A 193 -13.00 5.42 -11.82
N SER A 194 -12.43 4.38 -12.42
CA SER A 194 -13.06 3.07 -12.53
C SER A 194 -13.11 2.38 -11.17
N THR A 195 -14.13 1.54 -11.00
CA THR A 195 -14.17 0.53 -9.94
C THR A 195 -13.69 -0.79 -10.54
N ILE A 196 -12.70 -1.43 -9.94
CA ILE A 196 -12.13 -2.69 -10.43
C ILE A 196 -12.20 -3.73 -9.32
N THR A 197 -13.01 -4.76 -9.51
CA THR A 197 -13.00 -5.94 -8.63
C THR A 197 -12.16 -7.04 -9.27
N ASN A 198 -11.02 -7.34 -8.67
CA ASN A 198 -10.12 -8.41 -9.08
C ASN A 198 -10.37 -9.64 -8.21
N ASN A 199 -11.05 -10.64 -8.75
CA ASN A 199 -11.41 -11.87 -8.04
C ASN A 199 -10.37 -12.97 -8.27
N ASN A 200 -10.57 -14.13 -7.65
CA ASN A 200 -9.74 -15.31 -7.86
C ASN A 200 -9.55 -15.63 -9.37
N GLY A 201 -8.31 -15.92 -9.77
CA GLY A 201 -7.91 -16.10 -11.17
C GLY A 201 -7.87 -14.81 -12.00
N GLY A 202 -8.18 -13.65 -11.42
CA GLY A 202 -7.95 -12.35 -12.02
C GLY A 202 -6.51 -11.88 -11.81
N ILE A 203 -5.91 -11.34 -12.87
CA ILE A 203 -4.60 -10.69 -12.87
C ILE A 203 -4.79 -9.26 -13.36
N ILE A 204 -4.30 -8.28 -12.59
CA ILE A 204 -4.14 -6.89 -13.04
C ILE A 204 -2.65 -6.63 -13.20
N ASN A 205 -2.25 -6.16 -14.37
CA ASN A 205 -0.90 -5.68 -14.62
C ASN A 205 -0.96 -4.16 -14.82
N LEU A 206 -0.37 -3.42 -13.89
CA LEU A 206 -0.07 -2.01 -14.07
C LEU A 206 1.34 -1.97 -14.68
N ASN A 207 1.44 -1.69 -15.98
CA ASN A 207 2.69 -1.69 -16.74
C ASN A 207 3.16 -0.25 -17.01
N ASP A 208 4.46 -0.06 -17.26
CA ASP A 208 5.07 1.25 -17.54
C ASP A 208 4.78 2.34 -16.48
N SER A 209 4.50 3.58 -16.86
CA SER A 209 4.05 4.64 -15.92
C SER A 209 2.52 4.72 -15.82
N SER A 210 1.82 3.57 -15.90
CA SER A 210 0.35 3.55 -15.83
C SER A 210 -0.19 4.07 -14.49
N ARG A 211 -1.39 4.65 -14.55
CA ARG A 211 -2.01 5.37 -13.43
C ARG A 211 -3.33 4.71 -13.03
N ALA A 212 -3.50 4.48 -11.73
CA ALA A 212 -4.74 4.06 -11.11
C ALA A 212 -5.07 4.91 -9.87
N ASP A 213 -4.48 6.10 -9.78
CA ASP A 213 -4.56 7.05 -8.66
C ASP A 213 -5.98 7.59 -8.43
N ALA A 214 -6.84 7.56 -9.44
CA ALA A 214 -8.27 7.90 -9.31
C ALA A 214 -9.19 6.68 -9.15
N ALA A 215 -8.67 5.45 -9.26
CA ALA A 215 -9.48 4.24 -9.26
C ALA A 215 -9.70 3.65 -7.87
N THR A 216 -10.81 2.92 -7.74
CA THR A 216 -11.08 2.03 -6.60
C THR A 216 -10.83 0.59 -7.03
N ILE A 217 -9.84 -0.07 -6.44
CA ILE A 217 -9.49 -1.46 -6.72
C ILE A 217 -9.80 -2.33 -5.50
N LYS A 218 -10.58 -3.39 -5.71
CA LYS A 218 -10.89 -4.41 -4.71
C LYS A 218 -10.26 -5.75 -5.12
N ASN A 219 -9.22 -6.20 -4.43
CA ASN A 219 -8.52 -7.46 -4.70
C ASN A 219 -9.07 -8.60 -3.82
N ASN A 220 -10.01 -9.38 -4.34
CA ASN A 220 -10.64 -10.53 -3.68
C ASN A 220 -10.02 -11.85 -4.12
N GLY A 221 -8.73 -12.04 -3.86
CA GLY A 221 -8.02 -13.28 -4.19
C GLY A 221 -7.33 -13.30 -5.56
N GLY A 222 -7.38 -12.19 -6.31
CA GLY A 222 -6.60 -12.04 -7.55
C GLY A 222 -5.15 -11.63 -7.30
N ALA A 223 -4.39 -11.51 -8.39
CA ALA A 223 -3.03 -10.98 -8.39
C ALA A 223 -2.99 -9.57 -8.98
N ILE A 224 -2.22 -8.68 -8.36
CA ILE A 224 -1.86 -7.37 -8.92
C ILE A 224 -0.34 -7.33 -9.10
N ASN A 225 0.11 -7.06 -10.32
CA ASN A 225 1.52 -6.84 -10.61
C ASN A 225 1.73 -5.34 -10.82
N ALA A 226 2.35 -4.68 -9.85
CA ALA A 226 2.62 -3.25 -9.87
C ALA A 226 4.05 -2.97 -10.32
N VAL A 227 4.21 -2.16 -11.36
CA VAL A 227 5.51 -1.61 -11.77
C VAL A 227 5.92 -0.42 -10.89
N GLY A 228 7.22 -0.08 -10.91
CA GLY A 228 7.74 1.05 -10.15
C GLY A 228 7.11 2.38 -10.58
N GLY A 229 6.61 3.15 -9.61
CA GLY A 229 5.98 4.45 -9.83
C GLY A 229 4.46 4.39 -10.07
N SER A 230 3.85 3.19 -10.01
CA SER A 230 2.40 3.05 -10.05
C SER A 230 1.75 3.46 -8.73
N GLY A 231 0.56 4.06 -8.81
CA GLY A 231 -0.26 4.38 -7.65
C GLY A 231 -1.72 3.99 -7.85
N VAL A 232 -2.40 3.61 -6.78
CA VAL A 232 -3.84 3.29 -6.73
C VAL A 232 -4.55 4.27 -5.79
N GLY A 233 -5.74 4.71 -6.20
CA GLY A 233 -6.61 5.59 -5.45
C GLY A 233 -7.08 4.99 -4.13
N SER A 234 -7.91 3.96 -4.21
CA SER A 234 -8.38 3.15 -3.08
C SER A 234 -8.07 1.69 -3.36
N LEU A 235 -7.54 0.98 -2.36
CA LEU A 235 -7.10 -0.40 -2.48
C LEU A 235 -7.57 -1.24 -1.29
N SER A 236 -8.64 -2.00 -1.52
CA SER A 236 -9.23 -2.90 -0.54
C SER A 236 -9.24 -4.35 -1.03
N GLY A 237 -9.67 -5.28 -0.18
CA GLY A 237 -9.86 -6.68 -0.57
C GLY A 237 -9.74 -7.62 0.61
N ASN A 238 -10.71 -8.50 0.79
CA ASN A 238 -10.81 -9.40 1.95
C ASN A 238 -10.86 -10.89 1.55
N GLY A 239 -10.44 -11.20 0.32
CA GLY A 239 -10.37 -12.56 -0.20
C GLY A 239 -8.95 -13.10 -0.37
N GLY A 240 -7.95 -12.50 0.30
CA GLY A 240 -6.53 -12.77 0.08
C GLY A 240 -6.00 -12.26 -1.26
N GLY A 241 -5.14 -13.04 -1.91
CA GLY A 241 -4.48 -12.67 -3.17
C GLY A 241 -3.08 -12.10 -2.97
N THR A 242 -2.47 -11.61 -4.04
CA THR A 242 -1.09 -11.10 -4.01
C THR A 242 -0.96 -9.74 -4.69
N ILE A 243 0.00 -8.95 -4.21
CA ILE A 243 0.48 -7.74 -4.88
C ILE A 243 1.98 -7.87 -5.03
N SER A 244 2.46 -7.98 -6.26
CA SER A 244 3.89 -8.10 -6.57
C SER A 244 4.47 -6.74 -6.97
N LEU A 245 5.46 -6.26 -6.22
CA LEU A 245 6.08 -4.96 -6.38
C LEU A 245 7.37 -5.06 -7.23
N LYS A 246 7.42 -4.31 -8.34
CA LYS A 246 8.66 -4.12 -9.13
C LYS A 246 9.40 -2.82 -8.80
N GLY A 247 8.89 -2.03 -7.87
CA GLY A 247 9.42 -0.74 -7.44
C GLY A 247 8.51 -0.10 -6.39
N THR A 248 8.43 1.24 -6.38
CA THR A 248 7.53 1.95 -5.47
C THR A 248 6.07 1.81 -5.91
N PHE A 249 5.21 1.46 -4.95
CA PHE A 249 3.76 1.37 -5.12
C PHE A 249 3.04 2.27 -4.13
N THR A 250 2.23 3.20 -4.63
CA THR A 250 1.53 4.20 -3.82
C THR A 250 0.05 3.83 -3.63
N VAL A 251 -0.47 3.99 -2.42
CA VAL A 251 -1.87 3.71 -2.06
C VAL A 251 -2.50 4.87 -1.28
N GLY A 252 -3.83 5.01 -1.38
CA GLY A 252 -4.63 5.91 -0.54
C GLY A 252 -4.94 7.27 -1.14
N ALA A 253 -4.67 7.51 -2.43
CA ALA A 253 -4.91 8.79 -3.09
C ALA A 253 -6.38 9.25 -3.11
N LEU A 254 -7.34 8.34 -2.88
CA LEU A 254 -8.77 8.67 -2.72
C LEU A 254 -9.20 8.98 -1.27
N ASN A 255 -8.27 9.00 -0.31
CA ASN A 255 -8.55 9.32 1.10
C ASN A 255 -9.54 8.38 1.80
N GLN A 256 -9.72 7.16 1.28
CA GLN A 256 -10.64 6.17 1.82
C GLN A 256 -9.99 5.35 2.93
N ASP A 257 -10.82 4.84 3.84
CA ASP A 257 -10.44 3.77 4.76
C ASP A 257 -10.59 2.43 4.06
N ASP A 258 -9.46 1.77 3.82
CA ASP A 258 -9.37 0.50 3.11
C ASP A 258 -8.78 -0.60 3.99
N THR A 259 -9.26 -1.83 3.80
CA THR A 259 -8.69 -3.03 4.41
C THR A 259 -8.26 -4.00 3.32
N LEU A 260 -7.02 -4.45 3.38
CA LEU A 260 -6.39 -5.30 2.38
C LEU A 260 -5.79 -6.55 3.02
N ASP A 261 -6.29 -7.70 2.58
CA ASP A 261 -5.87 -9.04 3.01
C ASP A 261 -4.86 -9.70 2.07
N SER A 262 -4.63 -9.09 0.90
CA SER A 262 -3.60 -9.56 -0.01
C SER A 262 -2.20 -9.47 0.60
N VAL A 263 -1.34 -10.43 0.26
CA VAL A 263 0.08 -10.39 0.62
C VAL A 263 0.82 -9.49 -0.37
N ILE A 264 1.44 -8.42 0.13
CA ILE A 264 2.34 -7.58 -0.65
C ILE A 264 3.75 -8.19 -0.61
N GLN A 265 4.36 -8.39 -1.77
CA GLN A 265 5.64 -9.10 -1.94
C GLN A 265 6.49 -8.45 -3.02
N ASN A 266 7.79 -8.74 -3.03
CA ASN A 266 8.62 -8.40 -4.19
C ASN A 266 8.16 -9.19 -5.42
N ASP A 267 8.45 -8.65 -6.60
CA ASP A 267 8.28 -9.39 -7.83
C ASP A 267 9.25 -10.59 -7.96
N SER A 268 9.07 -11.37 -9.02
CA SER A 268 9.92 -12.54 -9.29
C SER A 268 11.38 -12.18 -9.58
N SER A 269 11.67 -10.94 -9.97
CA SER A 269 13.05 -10.44 -10.12
C SER A 269 13.70 -10.05 -8.79
N LYS A 270 12.93 -10.06 -7.69
CA LYS A 270 13.35 -9.78 -6.30
C LYS A 270 13.94 -8.38 -6.13
N ASN A 271 13.52 -7.43 -6.96
CA ASN A 271 13.82 -6.03 -6.70
C ASN A 271 13.14 -5.62 -5.38
N ALA A 272 13.83 -4.81 -4.57
CA ALA A 272 13.28 -4.34 -3.31
C ALA A 272 12.13 -3.36 -3.57
N GLY A 273 10.90 -3.87 -3.60
CA GLY A 273 9.71 -3.06 -3.79
C GLY A 273 9.37 -2.27 -2.53
N SER A 274 8.95 -1.01 -2.71
CA SER A 274 8.59 -0.11 -1.61
C SER A 274 7.10 0.21 -1.62
N LEU A 275 6.53 0.43 -0.45
CA LEU A 275 5.14 0.86 -0.26
C LEU A 275 5.11 2.32 0.18
N VAL A 276 4.22 3.13 -0.42
CA VAL A 276 3.97 4.51 -0.01
C VAL A 276 2.49 4.69 0.29
N LYS A 277 2.16 5.11 1.51
CA LYS A 277 0.80 5.48 1.92
C LYS A 277 0.65 7.00 1.86
N VAL A 278 -0.34 7.48 1.12
CA VAL A 278 -0.74 8.89 1.00
C VAL A 278 -2.21 9.08 1.33
N GLY A 279 -2.65 10.34 1.42
CA GLY A 279 -4.04 10.70 1.68
C GLY A 279 -4.47 10.46 3.12
N THR A 280 -5.54 11.13 3.53
CA THR A 280 -5.97 11.20 4.95
C THR A 280 -6.59 9.91 5.49
N GLY A 281 -6.99 8.98 4.61
CA GLY A 281 -7.63 7.72 4.99
C GLY A 281 -6.68 6.71 5.63
N THR A 282 -7.22 5.59 6.07
CA THR A 282 -6.49 4.47 6.69
C THR A 282 -6.32 3.32 5.71
N GLN A 283 -5.09 2.88 5.46
CA GLN A 283 -4.83 1.60 4.81
C GLN A 283 -4.53 0.56 5.88
N THR A 284 -5.44 -0.38 6.09
CA THR A 284 -5.23 -1.53 6.97
C THR A 284 -4.69 -2.71 6.17
N LEU A 285 -3.56 -3.26 6.59
CA LEU A 285 -2.99 -4.49 6.06
C LEU A 285 -3.26 -5.64 7.03
N THR A 286 -3.88 -6.72 6.54
CA THR A 286 -4.11 -7.96 7.32
C THR A 286 -3.28 -9.13 6.84
N GLY A 287 -2.68 -9.03 5.64
CA GLY A 287 -1.73 -10.00 5.11
C GLY A 287 -0.32 -9.86 5.69
N ASN A 288 0.40 -10.97 5.82
CA ASN A 288 1.81 -10.98 6.22
C ASN A 288 2.70 -10.58 5.03
N ASN A 289 3.14 -9.33 4.97
CA ASN A 289 3.83 -8.77 3.80
C ASN A 289 5.32 -9.10 3.80
N SER A 290 5.85 -9.39 2.61
CA SER A 290 7.23 -9.87 2.39
C SER A 290 8.04 -9.02 1.40
N TYR A 291 7.56 -7.83 1.07
CA TYR A 291 8.37 -6.86 0.33
C TYR A 291 9.54 -6.38 1.19
N THR A 292 10.66 -6.07 0.55
CA THR A 292 11.92 -5.77 1.26
C THR A 292 12.41 -4.34 1.06
N GLY A 293 11.70 -3.51 0.28
CA GLY A 293 11.96 -2.08 0.20
C GLY A 293 11.42 -1.33 1.42
N SER A 294 11.40 -0.01 1.33
CA SER A 294 10.93 0.86 2.41
C SER A 294 9.40 0.92 2.47
N THR A 295 8.88 1.21 3.66
CA THR A 295 7.49 1.59 3.89
C THR A 295 7.46 3.07 4.25
N ASN A 296 6.82 3.91 3.45
CA ASN A 296 6.72 5.35 3.73
C ASN A 296 5.26 5.71 4.00
N VAL A 297 4.99 6.38 5.12
CA VAL A 297 3.67 6.87 5.50
C VAL A 297 3.70 8.39 5.43
N ASN A 298 3.34 8.93 4.26
CA ASN A 298 3.40 10.37 4.01
C ASN A 298 2.23 11.10 4.67
N GLU A 299 1.04 10.48 4.66
CA GLU A 299 -0.19 11.04 5.23
C GLU A 299 -1.18 9.92 5.61
N GLY A 300 -2.06 10.23 6.58
CA GLY A 300 -3.10 9.33 7.06
C GLY A 300 -2.51 8.18 7.85
N THR A 301 -3.19 7.04 7.88
CA THR A 301 -2.77 5.90 8.71
C THR A 301 -2.41 4.69 7.86
N LEU A 302 -1.27 4.07 8.14
CA LEU A 302 -0.98 2.68 7.78
C LEU A 302 -1.19 1.82 9.03
N ALA A 303 -2.21 0.95 9.01
CA ALA A 303 -2.55 0.10 10.13
C ALA A 303 -2.19 -1.37 9.84
N LEU A 304 -1.69 -2.07 10.86
CA LEU A 304 -1.56 -3.52 10.86
C LEU A 304 -2.65 -4.12 11.74
N ALA A 305 -3.35 -5.13 11.22
CA ALA A 305 -4.41 -5.81 11.98
C ALA A 305 -4.36 -7.33 11.78
N GLY A 306 -4.76 -8.09 12.80
CA GLY A 306 -4.69 -9.55 12.75
C GLY A 306 -3.26 -10.03 12.49
N GLN A 307 -3.05 -10.77 11.40
CA GLN A 307 -1.73 -11.30 11.00
C GLN A 307 -0.93 -10.33 10.11
N GLY A 308 -1.41 -9.09 9.95
CA GLY A 308 -0.76 -8.06 9.16
C GLY A 308 0.63 -7.75 9.68
N SER A 309 1.66 -7.84 8.84
CA SER A 309 3.03 -7.50 9.22
C SER A 309 3.83 -6.88 8.07
N ILE A 310 4.85 -6.11 8.40
CA ILE A 310 5.82 -5.51 7.47
C ILE A 310 7.28 -5.80 7.92
N ALA A 311 7.49 -6.84 8.73
CA ALA A 311 8.77 -7.14 9.36
C ALA A 311 9.96 -7.29 8.39
N GLN A 312 9.69 -7.63 7.13
CA GLN A 312 10.73 -7.75 6.09
C GLN A 312 11.05 -6.43 5.37
N SER A 313 10.23 -5.38 5.55
CA SER A 313 10.52 -4.06 4.98
C SER A 313 11.82 -3.50 5.55
N ALA A 314 12.63 -2.85 4.70
CA ALA A 314 13.94 -2.34 5.10
C ALA A 314 13.83 -1.24 6.17
N SER A 315 12.75 -0.46 6.14
CA SER A 315 12.49 0.64 7.07
C SER A 315 11.01 1.01 7.05
N ILE A 316 10.55 1.66 8.11
CA ILE A 316 9.34 2.47 8.09
C ILE A 316 9.68 3.96 8.33
N ASP A 317 9.29 4.82 7.40
CA ASP A 317 9.44 6.27 7.49
C ASP A 317 8.06 6.91 7.65
N ILE A 318 7.81 7.60 8.75
CA ILE A 318 6.50 8.14 9.10
C ILE A 318 6.59 9.66 9.10
N GLU A 319 6.08 10.30 8.06
CA GLU A 319 6.10 11.75 7.94
C GLU A 319 5.14 12.41 8.92
N GLN A 320 5.25 13.73 9.10
CA GLN A 320 4.52 14.48 10.13
C GLN A 320 3.01 14.22 10.15
N GLN A 321 2.39 14.03 8.99
CA GLN A 321 0.96 13.79 8.83
C GLN A 321 0.60 12.30 8.76
N GLY A 322 1.60 11.42 8.89
CA GLY A 322 1.46 9.98 8.89
C GLY A 322 1.27 9.39 10.29
N SER A 323 0.60 8.24 10.34
CA SER A 323 0.47 7.40 11.50
C SER A 323 0.73 5.93 11.16
N PHE A 324 1.48 5.24 12.01
CA PHE A 324 1.63 3.79 11.96
C PHE A 324 0.92 3.17 13.17
N ASP A 325 -0.14 2.39 12.90
CA ASP A 325 -0.99 1.82 13.94
C ASP A 325 -0.84 0.29 13.99
N ILE A 326 -0.33 -0.23 15.10
CA ILE A 326 -0.23 -1.68 15.36
C ILE A 326 -1.21 -2.13 16.45
N SER A 327 -2.12 -1.26 16.91
CA SER A 327 -3.01 -1.53 18.04
C SER A 327 -3.96 -2.71 17.85
N LYS A 328 -4.23 -3.06 16.59
CA LYS A 328 -5.11 -4.18 16.19
C LYS A 328 -4.33 -5.40 15.66
N ALA A 329 -3.01 -5.38 15.67
CA ALA A 329 -2.20 -6.56 15.36
C ALA A 329 -2.45 -7.66 16.39
N ALA A 330 -2.36 -8.93 15.96
CA ALA A 330 -2.61 -10.09 16.83
C ALA A 330 -1.48 -10.34 17.84
N SER A 331 -0.28 -9.82 17.55
CA SER A 331 0.92 -9.95 18.38
C SER A 331 1.76 -8.68 18.34
N ASP A 332 2.87 -8.69 19.07
CA ASP A 332 3.94 -7.71 18.92
C ASP A 332 4.42 -7.65 17.47
N GLU A 333 4.77 -6.45 17.00
CA GLU A 333 5.18 -6.21 15.63
C GLU A 333 6.67 -5.91 15.54
N THR A 334 7.27 -6.24 14.39
CA THR A 334 8.70 -6.04 14.14
C THR A 334 8.89 -5.08 12.97
N VAL A 335 9.85 -4.18 13.12
CA VAL A 335 10.36 -3.31 12.04
C VAL A 335 11.88 -3.34 12.05
N ASN A 336 12.51 -3.20 10.88
CA ASN A 336 13.96 -3.12 10.82
C ASN A 336 14.46 -1.81 11.43
N THR A 337 13.98 -0.67 10.92
CA THR A 337 14.27 0.65 11.47
C THR A 337 13.04 1.54 11.34
N ILE A 338 12.95 2.55 12.20
CA ILE A 338 11.90 3.58 12.20
C ILE A 338 12.53 4.96 12.05
N SER A 339 11.88 5.86 11.30
CA SER A 339 12.27 7.26 11.17
C SER A 339 11.06 8.17 10.91
N GLY A 340 11.31 9.48 10.91
CA GLY A 340 10.31 10.49 10.58
C GLY A 340 9.78 11.23 11.80
N SER A 341 8.65 11.92 11.66
CA SER A 341 8.08 12.81 12.67
C SER A 341 6.58 12.59 12.96
N GLY A 342 5.95 11.61 12.30
CA GLY A 342 4.56 11.23 12.52
C GLY A 342 4.34 10.38 13.77
N SER A 343 3.16 9.78 13.91
CA SER A 343 2.78 9.05 15.13
C SER A 343 2.89 7.54 15.01
N VAL A 344 3.18 6.87 16.12
CA VAL A 344 3.02 5.41 16.27
C VAL A 344 1.98 5.12 17.35
N ILE A 345 1.04 4.24 17.04
CA ILE A 345 -0.02 3.80 17.96
C ILE A 345 0.16 2.31 18.26
N LEU A 346 0.58 2.00 19.48
CA LEU A 346 0.92 0.64 19.89
C LEU A 346 -0.29 -0.20 20.30
N GLY A 347 -1.35 0.44 20.81
CA GLY A 347 -2.37 -0.26 21.59
C GLY A 347 -1.71 -1.01 22.74
N LYS A 348 -1.92 -2.32 22.83
CA LYS A 348 -1.27 -3.19 23.83
C LYS A 348 0.02 -3.86 23.34
N ASN A 349 0.35 -3.73 22.05
CA ASN A 349 1.40 -4.50 21.40
C ASN A 349 2.77 -3.82 21.56
N THR A 350 3.83 -4.61 21.63
CA THR A 350 5.21 -4.12 21.70
C THR A 350 5.77 -3.93 20.29
N LEU A 351 6.47 -2.82 20.05
CA LEU A 351 7.21 -2.58 18.81
C LEU A 351 8.66 -3.07 18.95
N ASN A 352 9.07 -4.02 18.14
CA ASN A 352 10.43 -4.55 18.09
C ASN A 352 11.22 -3.90 16.96
N ILE A 353 12.25 -3.12 17.31
CA ILE A 353 13.17 -2.48 16.36
C ILE A 353 14.46 -3.29 16.32
N VAL A 354 14.71 -3.96 15.18
CA VAL A 354 15.77 -5.00 15.12
C VAL A 354 17.08 -4.55 14.48
N ASN A 355 17.08 -3.45 13.74
CA ASN A 355 18.24 -2.92 13.04
C ASN A 355 18.16 -1.39 12.90
N ALA A 356 18.09 -0.70 14.04
CA ALA A 356 17.92 0.75 14.04
C ALA A 356 19.09 1.50 13.38
N ASN A 357 18.79 2.63 12.74
CA ASN A 357 19.79 3.46 12.07
C ASN A 357 19.87 4.86 12.70
N TYR A 358 20.99 5.16 13.36
CA TYR A 358 21.21 6.41 14.09
C TYR A 358 21.15 7.66 13.17
N ILE A 359 21.43 7.50 11.87
CA ILE A 359 21.40 8.59 10.88
C ILE A 359 19.96 8.96 10.48
N LYS A 360 19.00 8.10 10.82
CA LYS A 360 17.57 8.26 10.52
C LYS A 360 16.77 8.38 11.83
N PRO A 361 16.88 9.53 12.53
CA PRO A 361 16.19 9.78 13.79
C PRO A 361 14.66 9.72 13.65
N TYR A 362 13.99 9.40 14.77
CA TYR A 362 12.55 9.47 14.91
C TYR A 362 12.17 10.61 15.87
N PHE A 363 11.57 11.64 15.31
CA PHE A 363 11.12 12.86 15.99
C PHE A 363 9.64 12.80 16.41
N GLY A 364 8.96 11.71 16.04
CA GLY A 364 7.53 11.53 16.25
C GLY A 364 7.15 11.08 17.66
N SER A 365 5.85 10.88 17.87
CA SER A 365 5.30 10.43 19.15
C SER A 365 4.86 8.97 19.10
N ILE A 366 5.25 8.18 20.10
CA ILE A 366 4.74 6.82 20.32
C ILE A 366 3.72 6.82 21.46
N SER A 367 2.60 6.10 21.31
CA SER A 367 1.49 6.07 22.28
C SER A 367 0.90 4.67 22.47
N GLY A 368 0.22 4.42 23.58
CA GLY A 368 -0.45 3.15 23.90
C GLY A 368 0.04 2.51 25.21
N SER A 369 -0.54 1.38 25.60
CA SER A 369 -0.08 0.64 26.80
C SER A 369 1.06 -0.34 26.50
N GLY A 370 1.35 -0.60 25.23
CA GLY A 370 2.46 -1.43 24.76
C GLY A 370 3.84 -0.81 24.97
N GLY A 371 4.88 -1.60 24.74
CA GLY A 371 6.29 -1.20 24.93
C GLY A 371 7.08 -1.04 23.63
N VAL A 372 8.39 -0.81 23.77
CA VAL A 372 9.34 -0.74 22.65
C VAL A 372 10.59 -1.54 23.00
N ASN A 373 11.01 -2.45 22.13
CA ASN A 373 12.27 -3.18 22.27
C ASN A 373 13.27 -2.71 21.20
N LEU A 374 14.48 -2.35 21.61
CA LEU A 374 15.60 -2.11 20.71
C LEU A 374 16.60 -3.26 20.81
N PHE A 375 16.76 -4.02 19.73
CA PHE A 375 17.68 -5.17 19.74
C PHE A 375 19.10 -4.79 19.33
N ARG A 376 19.26 -3.96 18.30
CA ARG A 376 20.57 -3.58 17.72
C ARG A 376 20.45 -2.27 16.95
N GLY A 377 21.60 -1.66 16.69
CA GLY A 377 21.69 -0.39 15.96
C GLY A 377 21.55 0.82 16.87
N GLY A 378 21.51 2.03 16.29
CA GLY A 378 21.30 3.25 17.06
C GLY A 378 19.94 3.86 16.76
N VAL A 379 19.20 4.29 17.77
CA VAL A 379 17.92 4.99 17.57
C VAL A 379 17.91 6.29 18.38
N PHE A 380 17.36 7.34 17.79
CA PHE A 380 17.22 8.64 18.40
C PHE A 380 15.74 9.01 18.48
N PHE A 381 15.20 9.12 19.68
CA PHE A 381 13.83 9.52 19.98
C PHE A 381 13.82 10.91 20.59
N SER A 382 13.08 11.86 20.00
CA SER A 382 12.97 13.23 20.53
C SER A 382 11.55 13.74 20.67
N GLY A 383 10.56 13.01 20.18
CA GLY A 383 9.16 13.36 20.40
C GLY A 383 8.68 13.05 21.81
N GLN A 384 7.44 13.48 22.09
CA GLN A 384 6.76 13.20 23.35
C GLN A 384 6.15 11.81 23.29
N ASN A 385 6.78 10.81 23.92
CA ASN A 385 6.26 9.45 23.91
C ASN A 385 5.43 9.19 25.17
N THR A 386 4.17 8.85 24.95
CA THR A 386 3.15 8.67 26.00
C THR A 386 2.84 7.21 26.30
N TYR A 387 3.56 6.29 25.65
CA TYR A 387 3.36 4.88 25.90
C TYR A 387 3.82 4.47 27.31
N THR A 388 3.08 3.56 27.93
CA THR A 388 3.32 3.15 29.33
C THR A 388 4.01 1.81 29.47
N GLY A 389 4.09 1.01 28.39
CA GLY A 389 4.82 -0.25 28.41
C GLY A 389 6.33 -0.05 28.49
N LEU A 390 7.04 -1.13 28.80
CA LEU A 390 8.50 -1.13 28.97
C LEU A 390 9.22 -0.70 27.69
N THR A 391 10.19 0.21 27.83
CA THR A 391 11.25 0.40 26.86
C THR A 391 12.42 -0.49 27.22
N ASP A 392 12.76 -1.46 26.38
CA ASP A 392 13.84 -2.42 26.62
C ASP A 392 14.97 -2.25 25.60
N VAL A 393 16.10 -1.70 26.05
CA VAL A 393 17.31 -1.49 25.24
C VAL A 393 18.19 -2.72 25.38
N LYS A 394 17.80 -3.79 24.66
CA LYS A 394 18.48 -5.09 24.64
C LYS A 394 19.82 -5.03 23.91
N GLY A 395 19.96 -4.12 22.96
CA GLY A 395 21.24 -3.88 22.29
C GLY A 395 21.28 -2.64 21.42
N GLY A 396 22.49 -2.14 21.19
CA GLY A 396 22.71 -0.90 20.46
C GLY A 396 22.78 0.35 21.35
N ASP A 397 22.62 1.51 20.71
CA ASP A 397 22.68 2.82 21.35
C ASP A 397 21.29 3.49 21.30
N PHE A 398 20.68 3.68 22.47
CA PHE A 398 19.42 4.39 22.61
C PHE A 398 19.67 5.85 23.00
N HIS A 399 19.20 6.81 22.20
CA HIS A 399 19.27 8.24 22.52
C HIS A 399 17.85 8.80 22.68
N LEU A 400 17.55 9.37 23.84
CA LEU A 400 16.28 10.01 24.16
C LEU A 400 16.49 11.51 24.42
N ASP A 401 16.02 12.36 23.52
CA ASP A 401 15.90 13.83 23.69
C ASP A 401 14.43 14.29 23.83
N GLY A 402 13.53 13.34 24.10
CA GLY A 402 12.10 13.56 24.28
C GLY A 402 11.61 13.07 25.63
N SER A 403 10.38 12.57 25.68
CA SER A 403 9.84 11.91 26.87
C SER A 403 9.47 10.47 26.62
N ILE A 404 9.47 9.66 27.67
CA ILE A 404 8.84 8.33 27.75
C ILE A 404 7.98 8.31 29.02
N ALA A 405 6.74 7.84 28.94
CA ALA A 405 5.87 7.74 30.12
C ALA A 405 6.10 6.44 30.93
N GLY A 406 6.41 5.33 30.25
CA GLY A 406 6.66 4.03 30.86
C GLY A 406 8.07 3.84 31.44
N ASP A 407 8.33 2.60 31.86
CA ASP A 407 9.61 2.16 32.42
C ASP A 407 10.68 2.04 31.32
N LEU A 408 11.95 2.09 31.74
CA LEU A 408 13.11 1.93 30.88
C LEU A 408 14.08 0.90 31.48
N LEU A 409 14.33 -0.18 30.74
CA LEU A 409 15.41 -1.13 30.99
C LEU A 409 16.55 -0.86 30.00
N ASN A 410 17.72 -0.48 30.52
CA ASN A 410 18.93 -0.33 29.72
C ASN A 410 19.86 -1.54 29.93
N GLU A 411 19.98 -2.41 28.92
CA GLU A 411 20.95 -3.52 28.94
C GLU A 411 22.29 -3.17 28.25
N THR A 412 22.35 -2.08 27.48
CA THR A 412 23.55 -1.64 26.74
C THR A 412 23.88 -0.16 26.95
N THR A 413 23.85 0.66 25.90
CA THR A 413 24.19 2.07 25.95
C THR A 413 22.90 2.88 25.82
N THR A 414 22.64 3.72 26.80
CA THR A 414 21.54 4.68 26.74
C THR A 414 22.02 6.08 27.07
N LYS A 415 21.58 7.06 26.28
CA LYS A 415 21.72 8.49 26.54
C LYS A 415 20.33 9.10 26.70
N ILE A 416 20.09 9.75 27.82
CA ILE A 416 18.87 10.51 28.10
C ILE A 416 19.28 11.97 28.17
N GLY A 417 18.95 12.73 27.14
CA GLY A 417 19.28 14.13 26.98
C GLY A 417 20.65 14.35 26.37
N ASP A 418 20.72 15.32 25.46
CA ASP A 418 21.95 15.93 24.92
C ASP A 418 21.68 17.21 24.09
N GLN A 419 20.43 17.53 23.76
CA GLN A 419 20.08 18.72 22.95
C GLN A 419 19.37 19.84 23.76
N PRO A 420 19.46 21.12 23.33
CA PRO A 420 19.04 22.27 24.13
C PRO A 420 17.53 22.54 24.20
N GLN A 421 16.65 21.70 23.63
CA GLN A 421 15.21 22.00 23.56
C GLN A 421 14.33 20.81 23.95
N GLY A 422 13.48 21.01 24.97
CA GLY A 422 12.43 20.06 25.37
C GLY A 422 12.55 19.60 26.84
N LYS A 423 11.42 19.24 27.45
CA LYS A 423 11.42 18.52 28.73
C LYS A 423 11.83 17.07 28.45
N VAL A 424 13.11 16.76 28.64
CA VAL A 424 13.59 15.38 28.56
C VAL A 424 13.12 14.64 29.81
N SER A 425 12.43 13.52 29.65
CA SER A 425 11.97 12.77 30.83
C SER A 425 11.72 11.28 30.62
N VAL A 426 11.89 10.54 31.72
CA VAL A 426 11.38 9.17 31.86
C VAL A 426 10.44 9.16 33.06
N GLY A 427 9.16 8.92 32.81
CA GLY A 427 8.11 8.94 33.82
C GLY A 427 8.06 7.68 34.68
N GLY A 428 8.46 6.53 34.12
CA GLY A 428 8.56 5.26 34.82
C GLY A 428 9.93 5.04 35.47
N ASP A 429 10.13 3.81 35.93
CA ASP A 429 11.36 3.40 36.61
C ASP A 429 12.48 3.13 35.59
N ILE A 430 13.69 3.59 35.89
CA ILE A 430 14.89 3.28 35.09
C ILE A 430 15.65 2.16 35.77
N LYS A 431 15.77 1.01 35.10
CA LYS A 431 16.69 -0.06 35.48
C LYS A 431 17.89 -0.08 34.55
N ASN A 432 19.07 0.14 35.09
CA ASN A 432 20.32 0.14 34.33
C ASN A 432 21.16 -1.12 34.63
N LEU A 433 21.53 -1.81 33.55
CA LEU A 433 22.48 -2.92 33.52
C LEU A 433 23.72 -2.62 32.64
N GLY A 434 23.70 -1.51 31.90
CA GLY A 434 24.75 -1.10 30.97
C GLY A 434 25.31 0.31 31.21
N ALA A 435 25.82 0.96 30.16
CA ALA A 435 26.29 2.33 30.21
C ALA A 435 25.11 3.31 30.04
N LEU A 436 24.91 4.18 31.04
CA LEU A 436 23.81 5.14 31.04
C LEU A 436 24.36 6.56 31.23
N THR A 437 24.02 7.47 30.33
CA THR A 437 24.28 8.91 30.50
C THR A 437 22.97 9.66 30.58
N ILE A 438 22.80 10.51 31.58
CA ILE A 438 21.61 11.35 31.76
C ILE A 438 22.05 12.80 31.85
N ARG A 439 21.43 13.65 31.03
CA ARG A 439 21.72 15.08 30.94
C ARG A 439 20.45 15.90 30.87
N ASN A 440 20.34 16.95 31.68
CA ASN A 440 19.24 17.94 31.60
C ASN A 440 17.82 17.33 31.61
N ALA A 441 17.62 16.25 32.37
CA ALA A 441 16.39 15.44 32.31
C ALA A 441 15.69 15.32 33.66
N THR A 442 14.37 15.10 33.62
CA THR A 442 13.57 14.68 34.78
C THR A 442 13.33 13.18 34.72
N ILE A 443 13.75 12.45 35.74
CA ILE A 443 13.59 11.00 35.85
C ILE A 443 12.81 10.67 37.12
N HIS A 444 12.15 9.51 37.17
CA HIS A 444 11.48 9.04 38.38
C HIS A 444 12.44 8.23 39.25
N ASN A 445 12.24 6.91 39.38
CA ASN A 445 13.16 6.03 40.10
C ASN A 445 14.32 5.62 39.19
N ILE A 446 15.51 5.41 39.75
CA ILE A 446 16.64 4.79 39.05
C ILE A 446 17.31 3.73 39.91
N SER A 447 17.52 2.55 39.33
CA SER A 447 18.29 1.45 39.92
C SER A 447 19.38 0.99 38.96
N SER A 448 20.65 1.14 39.36
CA SER A 448 21.79 0.65 38.58
C SER A 448 22.38 -0.60 39.22
N ASP A 449 21.90 -1.76 38.77
CA ASP A 449 22.34 -3.07 39.24
C ASP A 449 23.67 -3.49 38.62
N ALA A 450 23.95 -3.05 37.39
CA ALA A 450 25.21 -3.25 36.65
C ALA A 450 25.48 -2.05 35.72
N GLY A 451 26.75 -1.80 35.39
CA GLY A 451 27.17 -0.74 34.47
C GLY A 451 27.17 0.68 35.07
N ALA A 452 28.01 1.56 34.53
CA ALA A 452 28.21 2.91 35.06
C ALA A 452 27.07 3.85 34.64
N SER A 453 26.60 4.68 35.58
CA SER A 453 25.66 5.76 35.26
C SER A 453 26.34 7.13 35.44
N THR A 454 26.27 7.96 34.42
CA THR A 454 26.86 9.30 34.38
C THR A 454 25.75 10.35 34.34
N PHE A 455 25.78 11.31 35.25
CA PHE A 455 24.81 12.39 35.35
C PHE A 455 25.48 13.73 35.04
N LEU A 456 24.92 14.49 34.10
CA LEU A 456 25.47 15.74 33.55
C LEU A 456 24.42 16.86 33.59
N GLY A 457 24.85 18.12 33.70
CA GLY A 457 23.92 19.27 33.68
C GLY A 457 22.89 19.27 34.81
N ASN A 458 21.64 19.66 34.51
CA ASN A 458 20.54 19.73 35.48
C ASN A 458 19.67 18.46 35.44
N VAL A 459 19.98 17.48 36.30
CA VAL A 459 19.15 16.27 36.42
C VAL A 459 18.27 16.34 37.66
N VAL A 460 16.98 16.06 37.49
CA VAL A 460 15.98 16.02 38.55
C VAL A 460 15.49 14.58 38.69
N ALA A 461 15.72 13.97 39.86
CA ALA A 461 15.12 12.69 40.21
C ALA A 461 13.91 12.92 41.12
N GLU A 462 12.72 12.54 40.65
CA GLU A 462 11.47 12.65 41.40
C GLU A 462 11.19 11.42 42.28
N GLY A 463 11.97 10.35 42.14
CA GLY A 463 11.84 9.10 42.89
C GLY A 463 13.10 8.68 43.67
N ASP A 464 13.14 7.40 44.06
CA ASP A 464 14.25 6.73 44.74
C ASP A 464 15.42 6.49 43.77
N ILE A 465 16.64 6.60 44.31
CA ILE A 465 17.88 6.35 43.58
C ILE A 465 18.61 5.20 44.26
N SER A 466 18.94 4.16 43.52
CA SER A 466 19.73 3.04 44.03
C SER A 466 20.84 2.65 43.06
N SER A 467 22.00 2.29 43.59
CA SER A 467 23.09 1.76 42.76
C SER A 467 23.87 0.69 43.50
N LYS A 468 24.17 -0.41 42.80
CA LYS A 468 25.21 -1.37 43.16
C LYS A 468 26.49 -1.15 42.34
N SER A 469 26.46 -0.24 41.38
CA SER A 469 27.55 0.10 40.45
C SER A 469 28.03 1.54 40.66
N ASP A 470 29.05 1.95 39.91
CA ASP A 470 29.60 3.30 40.02
C ASP A 470 28.64 4.36 39.47
N PHE A 471 28.47 5.43 40.24
CA PHE A 471 27.76 6.65 39.85
C PHE A 471 28.76 7.79 39.67
N VAL A 472 28.75 8.37 38.48
CA VAL A 472 29.59 9.51 38.11
C VAL A 472 28.69 10.74 38.02
N PHE A 473 29.02 11.78 38.78
CA PHE A 473 28.43 13.11 38.61
C PHE A 473 29.51 14.05 38.07
N GLY A 474 29.27 14.61 36.89
CA GLY A 474 30.17 15.55 36.21
C GLY A 474 30.87 14.97 34.98
N ASP A 475 31.46 15.86 34.17
CA ASP A 475 32.24 15.49 32.99
C ASP A 475 33.61 14.92 33.39
N THR A 476 34.03 13.84 32.73
CA THR A 476 35.37 13.25 32.89
C THR A 476 36.42 13.91 31.99
N ASN A 477 36.02 14.71 31.00
CA ASN A 477 36.88 15.21 29.92
C ASN A 477 37.46 16.61 30.15
N LYS A 478 37.11 17.29 31.26
CA LYS A 478 37.61 18.64 31.63
C LYS A 478 37.29 19.72 30.58
N ASP A 479 36.31 19.51 29.70
CA ASP A 479 35.82 20.57 28.84
C ASP A 479 34.82 21.44 29.62
N LYS A 480 34.81 22.75 29.37
CA LYS A 480 34.04 23.72 30.17
C LYS A 480 32.55 23.75 29.82
N ASP A 481 32.10 22.85 28.94
CA ASP A 481 30.78 22.90 28.33
C ASP A 481 29.81 21.87 28.96
N ASN A 482 30.32 21.02 29.88
CA ASN A 482 29.61 19.84 30.42
C ASN A 482 29.56 19.76 31.97
N ASP A 483 29.78 20.86 32.69
CA ASP A 483 29.73 20.91 34.16
C ASP A 483 28.35 20.50 34.73
N VAL A 484 28.33 19.75 35.84
CA VAL A 484 27.10 19.56 36.65
C VAL A 484 26.76 20.88 37.32
N THR A 485 25.66 21.50 36.89
CA THR A 485 25.18 22.76 37.43
C THR A 485 24.20 22.57 38.59
N ALA A 486 23.46 21.45 38.62
CA ALA A 486 22.66 21.01 39.77
C ALA A 486 22.20 19.54 39.61
N PHE A 487 22.42 18.69 40.62
CA PHE A 487 21.60 17.47 40.80
C PHE A 487 20.57 17.79 41.88
N SER A 488 19.32 18.02 41.49
CA SER A 488 18.28 18.43 42.44
C SER A 488 17.43 17.24 42.84
N TYR A 489 17.51 16.90 44.14
CA TYR A 489 16.68 15.88 44.75
C TYR A 489 15.43 16.53 45.35
N ASN A 490 14.23 16.06 45.00
CA ASN A 490 13.00 16.61 45.59
C ASN A 490 12.79 16.08 47.02
N THR A 491 13.42 16.75 47.99
CA THR A 491 13.36 16.39 49.42
C THR A 491 11.95 16.49 50.03
N GLY A 492 11.00 17.11 49.33
CA GLY A 492 9.61 17.26 49.78
C GLY A 492 8.76 15.98 49.71
N LYS A 493 9.26 14.89 49.11
CA LYS A 493 8.51 13.62 48.93
C LYS A 493 9.00 12.42 49.76
N GLY A 494 10.09 12.55 50.53
CA GLY A 494 10.60 11.46 51.38
C GLY A 494 11.36 10.34 50.64
N ASN A 495 11.86 10.64 49.44
CA ASN A 495 12.61 9.69 48.60
C ASN A 495 13.96 9.28 49.25
N ARG A 496 14.47 8.09 48.91
CA ARG A 496 15.73 7.49 49.41
C ARG A 496 16.82 7.38 48.34
N THR A 497 18.07 7.55 48.77
CA THR A 497 19.27 7.26 47.96
C THR A 497 20.08 6.14 48.61
N THR A 498 20.39 5.07 47.89
CA THR A 498 21.19 3.94 48.38
C THR A 498 22.33 3.64 47.41
N LEU A 499 23.57 3.87 47.81
CA LEU A 499 24.75 3.65 46.98
C LEU A 499 25.63 2.57 47.60
N ASN A 500 25.70 1.41 46.94
CA ASN A 500 26.55 0.29 47.30
C ASN A 500 27.80 0.17 46.39
N GLY A 501 27.91 1.01 45.35
CA GLY A 501 29.09 1.19 44.49
C GLY A 501 29.85 2.49 44.78
N ASN A 502 30.83 2.86 43.96
CA ASN A 502 31.57 4.12 44.18
C ASN A 502 30.75 5.33 43.74
N LEU A 503 30.82 6.41 44.52
CA LEU A 503 30.38 7.73 44.12
C LEU A 503 31.60 8.51 43.61
N ILE A 504 31.60 8.85 42.32
CA ILE A 504 32.66 9.61 41.67
C ILE A 504 32.14 11.01 41.36
N LEU A 505 32.77 12.01 41.97
CA LEU A 505 32.48 13.43 41.72
C LEU A 505 33.64 14.01 40.91
N THR A 506 33.38 14.45 39.68
CA THR A 506 34.36 15.21 38.90
C THR A 506 34.14 16.71 39.12
N GLN A 507 35.17 17.55 38.91
CA GLN A 507 35.16 18.96 39.34
C GLN A 507 33.92 19.73 38.85
N ALA A 508 33.04 20.12 39.76
CA ALA A 508 31.99 21.09 39.50
C ALA A 508 32.57 22.52 39.55
N HIS A 509 32.53 23.26 38.45
CA HIS A 509 32.87 24.69 38.46
C HIS A 509 31.62 25.51 38.84
N GLY A 510 31.19 25.43 40.10
CA GLY A 510 30.02 26.15 40.62
C GLY A 510 29.65 25.73 42.05
N ALA A 511 28.95 26.59 42.79
CA ALA A 511 28.52 26.29 44.16
C ALA A 511 27.59 25.06 44.17
N ILE A 512 28.05 23.97 44.77
CA ILE A 512 27.26 22.77 45.01
C ILE A 512 26.22 23.09 46.10
N ASN A 513 25.07 23.62 45.70
CA ASN A 513 23.98 23.95 46.63
C ASN A 513 23.10 22.71 46.85
N GLY A 514 23.30 22.03 47.99
CA GLY A 514 22.33 21.09 48.54
C GLY A 514 22.53 19.63 48.16
N TRP A 515 23.62 19.00 48.62
CA TRP A 515 23.61 17.57 48.87
C TRP A 515 23.03 17.34 50.28
N VAL A 516 21.87 16.71 50.38
CA VAL A 516 21.49 15.99 51.61
C VAL A 516 21.77 14.52 51.34
N LEU A 517 23.05 14.13 51.49
CA LEU A 517 23.41 12.71 51.48
C LEU A 517 22.98 12.12 52.83
N GLY A 518 21.75 11.62 52.90
CA GLY A 518 21.29 10.82 54.03
C GLY A 518 21.94 9.44 53.99
N VAL A 519 23.21 9.34 54.38
CA VAL A 519 23.86 8.04 54.61
C VAL A 519 23.30 7.48 55.91
N LEU A 520 22.33 6.57 55.82
CA LEU A 520 21.99 5.67 56.92
C LEU A 520 22.84 4.41 56.74
N GLY A 521 23.81 4.24 57.64
CA GLY A 521 24.70 3.08 57.70
C GLY A 521 24.05 1.84 58.28
#